data_AF-A0A838NU22-F1
#
_entry.id   AF-A0A838NU22-F1
#
_cell.length_a   1.000
_cell.length_b   1.000
_cell.length_c   1.000
_cell.angle_alpha   90.00
_cell.angle_beta   90.00
_cell.angle_gamma   90.00
#
_symmetry.space_group_name_H-M   'P 1'
#
loop_
_entity.id
_entity.type
_entity.pdbx_description
1 polymer ?
#
loop_
_entity_poly.entity_id
_entity_poly.type
_entity_poly.pdbx_seq_one_letter_code
_entity_poly.pdbx_strand_id
1 'polypeptide(L)'
;MASLYPGPQDIVPVTSGPQHPALPEETMAELRDGLATCRGSRRLTPQAQASITTLCRYARGARWTPEQLLVAVKDACYTSPEITHMTTTSERDAFLSKIVTACIKEFFRE
;
A
#
# COMPACT_ATOMS: atom_id res chain seq x y z
N MET A 1 -25.48 -18.18 -46.87
CA MET A 1 -24.81 -19.06 -45.89
C MET A 1 -23.30 -18.92 -46.07
N ALA A 2 -22.61 -18.33 -45.10
CA ALA A 2 -21.21 -18.56 -44.70
C ALA A 2 -20.77 -17.38 -43.82
N SER A 3 -20.87 -17.58 -42.51
CA SER A 3 -20.42 -16.67 -41.47
C SER A 3 -18.92 -16.86 -41.29
N LEU A 4 -18.13 -15.82 -41.57
CA LEU A 4 -16.69 -15.77 -41.28
C LEU A 4 -16.49 -15.10 -39.92
N TYR A 5 -16.63 -15.88 -38.83
CA TYR A 5 -16.10 -15.47 -37.53
C TYR A 5 -14.65 -15.97 -37.42
N PRO A 6 -13.67 -15.12 -37.11
CA PRO A 6 -12.35 -15.59 -36.71
C PRO A 6 -12.46 -16.32 -35.35
N GLY A 7 -11.71 -17.43 -35.23
CA GLY A 7 -11.70 -18.31 -34.07
C GLY A 7 -11.26 -17.62 -32.76
N PRO A 8 -11.47 -18.29 -31.62
CA PRO A 8 -11.21 -17.73 -30.31
C PRO A 8 -9.74 -17.36 -30.20
N GLN A 9 -9.49 -16.07 -29.95
CA GLN A 9 -8.16 -15.57 -29.64
C GLN A 9 -7.63 -16.35 -28.44
N ASP A 10 -6.45 -16.94 -28.61
CA ASP A 10 -5.60 -17.38 -27.52
C ASP A 10 -5.61 -16.32 -26.42
N ILE A 11 -6.30 -16.62 -25.32
CA ILE A 11 -6.21 -15.86 -24.10
C ILE A 11 -4.82 -16.17 -23.58
N VAL A 12 -3.82 -15.42 -24.05
CA VAL A 12 -2.52 -15.34 -23.40
C VAL A 12 -2.81 -15.05 -21.92
N PRO A 13 -2.39 -15.92 -20.99
CA PRO A 13 -2.48 -15.57 -19.59
C PRO A 13 -1.65 -14.31 -19.41
N VAL A 14 -2.30 -13.20 -19.04
CA VAL A 14 -1.63 -12.01 -18.50
C VAL A 14 -1.06 -12.44 -17.15
N THR A 15 0.02 -13.21 -17.18
CA THR A 15 0.88 -13.52 -16.04
C THR A 15 2.07 -12.58 -16.12
N SER A 16 1.83 -11.30 -15.83
CA SER A 16 2.86 -10.32 -15.49
C SER A 16 2.16 -9.06 -14.98
N GLY A 17 1.33 -9.21 -13.95
CA GLY A 17 1.16 -8.08 -13.03
C GLY A 17 2.56 -7.73 -12.49
N PRO A 18 2.89 -6.44 -12.27
CA PRO A 18 4.13 -6.07 -11.59
C PRO A 18 4.29 -6.99 -10.39
N GLN A 19 5.41 -7.71 -10.33
CA GLN A 19 5.79 -8.48 -9.15
C GLN A 19 6.00 -7.47 -8.03
N HIS A 20 4.91 -7.07 -7.40
CA HIS A 20 4.96 -6.20 -6.25
C HIS A 20 5.64 -7.01 -5.17
N PRO A 21 6.81 -6.57 -4.68
CA PRO A 21 7.45 -7.26 -3.59
C PRO A 21 6.47 -7.21 -2.41
N ALA A 22 5.97 -8.37 -2.03
CA ALA A 22 5.06 -8.48 -0.91
C ALA A 22 5.84 -8.07 0.35
N LEU A 23 5.24 -7.21 1.17
CA LEU A 23 5.80 -6.95 2.49
C LEU A 23 5.86 -8.27 3.27
N PRO A 24 6.96 -8.54 3.99
CA PRO A 24 6.97 -9.59 5.00
C PRO A 24 5.78 -9.41 5.93
N GLU A 25 5.13 -10.51 6.30
CA GLU A 25 3.92 -10.48 7.12
C GLU A 25 4.16 -9.74 8.45
N GLU A 26 5.36 -9.89 9.02
CA GLU A 26 5.82 -9.17 10.22
C GLU A 26 5.85 -7.64 10.01
N THR A 27 6.50 -7.17 8.94
CA THR A 27 6.56 -5.73 8.62
C THR A 27 5.18 -5.17 8.30
N MET A 28 4.32 -5.98 7.67
CA MET A 28 2.93 -5.61 7.41
C MET A 28 2.12 -5.51 8.71
N ALA A 29 2.33 -6.42 9.67
CA ALA A 29 1.69 -6.38 10.98
C ALA A 29 2.13 -5.15 11.80
N GLU A 30 3.43 -4.83 11.84
CA GLU A 30 3.96 -3.63 12.50
C GLU A 30 3.41 -2.33 11.91
N LEU A 31 3.27 -2.29 10.58
CA LEU A 31 2.65 -1.16 9.90
C LEU A 31 1.18 -1.04 10.30
N ARG A 32 0.42 -2.14 10.28
CA ARG A 32 -0.99 -2.14 10.66
C ARG A 32 -1.19 -1.70 12.11
N ASP A 33 -0.39 -2.22 13.04
CA ASP A 33 -0.46 -1.84 14.45
C ASP A 33 -0.16 -0.34 14.66
N GLY A 34 0.89 0.16 13.99
CA GLY A 34 1.20 1.58 13.99
C GLY A 34 0.05 2.44 13.45
N LEU A 35 -0.55 2.04 12.33
CA LEU A 35 -1.67 2.76 11.72
C LEU A 35 -2.96 2.66 12.57
N ALA A 36 -3.19 1.55 13.26
CA ALA A 36 -4.33 1.37 14.16
C ALA A 36 -4.33 2.40 15.30
N THR A 37 -3.15 2.87 15.73
CA THR A 37 -3.04 3.94 16.75
C THR A 37 -3.54 5.31 16.27
N CYS A 38 -3.70 5.48 14.96
CA CYS A 38 -4.28 6.70 14.38
C CYS A 38 -5.82 6.71 14.40
N ARG A 39 -6.47 5.66 14.91
CA ARG A 39 -7.93 5.54 14.98
C ARG A 39 -8.53 6.71 15.79
N GLY A 40 -9.22 7.62 15.10
CA GLY A 40 -9.82 8.83 15.69
C GLY A 40 -8.91 10.06 15.70
N SER A 41 -7.65 9.95 15.28
CA SER A 41 -6.75 11.08 15.10
C SER A 41 -6.64 11.45 13.63
N ARG A 42 -6.82 12.74 13.32
CA ARG A 42 -6.53 13.26 11.97
C ARG A 42 -5.03 13.35 11.68
N ARG A 43 -4.15 12.93 12.61
CA ARG A 43 -2.69 13.05 12.49
C ARG A 43 -2.03 11.69 12.69
N LEU A 44 -0.91 11.48 12.00
CA LEU A 44 -0.03 10.35 12.23
C LEU A 44 0.53 10.44 13.65
N THR A 45 0.28 9.41 14.45
CA THR A 45 0.87 9.27 15.78
C THR A 45 2.38 9.02 15.68
N PRO A 46 3.15 9.25 16.77
CA PRO A 46 4.56 8.88 16.80
C PRO A 46 4.81 7.40 16.50
N GLN A 47 3.92 6.50 16.93
CA GLN A 47 4.00 5.07 16.64
C GLN A 47 3.80 4.77 15.15
N ALA A 48 2.79 5.38 14.52
CA ALA A 48 2.60 5.26 13.07
C ALA A 48 3.80 5.81 12.29
N GLN A 49 4.38 6.93 12.72
CA GLN A 49 5.59 7.48 12.11
C GLN A 49 6.78 6.53 12.26
N ALA A 50 6.97 5.91 13.42
CA ALA A 50 8.03 4.93 13.65
C ALA A 50 7.86 3.68 12.76
N SER A 51 6.64 3.16 12.61
CA SER A 51 6.36 2.05 11.68
C SER A 51 6.63 2.44 10.23
N ILE A 52 6.25 3.66 9.81
CA ILE A 52 6.55 4.19 8.47
C ILE A 52 8.07 4.32 8.25
N THR A 53 8.82 4.85 9.22
CA THR A 53 10.29 4.94 9.14
C THR A 53 10.93 3.56 9.01
N THR A 54 10.47 2.59 9.80
CA THR A 54 10.97 1.21 9.75
C THR A 54 10.72 0.57 8.39
N LEU A 55 9.50 0.74 7.87
CA LEU A 55 9.11 0.31 6.53
C LEU A 55 9.97 0.97 5.44
N CYS A 56 10.15 2.30 5.48
CA CYS A 56 10.96 3.02 4.51
C CYS A 56 12.43 2.58 4.53
N ARG A 57 12.97 2.28 5.72
CA ARG A 57 14.33 1.72 5.86
C ARG A 57 14.43 0.31 5.28
N TYR A 58 13.45 -0.54 5.54
CA TYR A 58 13.36 -1.87 4.93
C TYR A 58 13.28 -1.78 3.40
N ALA A 59 12.37 -0.97 2.87
CA ALA A 59 12.18 -0.76 1.44
C ALA A 59 13.49 -0.27 0.76
N ARG A 60 14.20 0.67 1.39
CA ARG A 60 15.52 1.11 0.90
C ARG A 60 16.56 0.00 0.90
N GLY A 61 16.65 -0.77 2.00
CA GLY A 61 17.57 -1.92 2.10
C GLY A 61 17.26 -3.02 1.07
N ALA A 62 15.98 -3.24 0.79
CA ALA A 62 15.49 -4.16 -0.21
C ALA A 62 15.50 -3.60 -1.65
N ARG A 63 16.02 -2.38 -1.85
CA ARG A 63 16.09 -1.67 -3.15
C ARG A 63 14.73 -1.50 -3.85
N TRP A 64 13.68 -1.28 -3.07
CA TRP A 64 12.35 -1.00 -3.61
C TRP A 64 12.32 0.38 -4.26
N THR A 65 11.49 0.53 -5.29
CA THR A 65 11.15 1.85 -5.81
C THR A 65 10.11 2.52 -4.91
N PRO A 66 10.00 3.86 -4.94
CA PRO A 66 8.94 4.59 -4.25
C PRO A 66 7.54 4.05 -4.62
N GLU A 67 7.31 3.70 -5.87
CA GLU A 67 6.05 3.15 -6.36
C GLU A 67 5.73 1.80 -5.70
N GLN A 68 6.73 0.91 -5.57
CA GLN A 68 6.57 -0.38 -4.89
C GLN A 68 6.21 -0.18 -3.42
N LEU A 69 6.88 0.75 -2.73
CA LEU A 69 6.54 1.12 -1.36
C LEU A 69 5.10 1.62 -1.24
N LEU A 70 4.68 2.52 -2.14
CA LEU A 70 3.33 3.10 -2.08
C LEU A 70 2.24 2.05 -2.34
N VAL A 71 2.45 1.11 -3.26
CA VAL A 71 1.50 0.01 -3.47
C VAL A 71 1.41 -0.87 -2.22
N ALA A 72 2.54 -1.23 -1.61
CA ALA A 72 2.54 -2.07 -0.41
C ALA A 72 1.85 -1.37 0.79
N VAL A 73 2.08 -0.07 0.97
CA VAL A 73 1.39 0.76 1.97
C VAL A 73 -0.10 0.81 1.72
N LYS A 74 -0.50 1.01 0.45
CA LYS A 74 -1.90 1.04 0.04
C LYS A 74 -2.56 -0.30 0.38
N ASP A 75 -1.97 -1.42 -0.01
CA ASP A 75 -2.50 -2.76 0.27
C ASP A 75 -2.63 -3.02 1.78
N ALA A 76 -1.64 -2.63 2.58
CA ALA A 76 -1.71 -2.73 4.04
C ALA A 76 -2.88 -1.91 4.62
N CYS A 77 -3.17 -0.74 4.05
CA CYS A 77 -4.30 0.09 4.46
C CYS A 77 -5.66 -0.50 4.06
N TYR A 78 -5.77 -1.10 2.87
CA TYR A 78 -7.02 -1.73 2.41
C TYR A 78 -7.32 -3.06 3.11
N THR A 79 -6.28 -3.76 3.55
CA THR A 79 -6.41 -5.04 4.28
C THR A 79 -6.54 -4.85 5.79
N SER A 80 -6.35 -3.63 6.30
CA SER A 80 -6.53 -3.28 7.71
C SER A 80 -8.03 -3.02 7.99
N PRO A 81 -8.68 -3.84 8.83
CA PRO A 81 -10.07 -3.59 9.22
C PRO A 81 -10.22 -2.25 9.97
N GLU A 82 -9.17 -1.79 10.65
CA GLU A 82 -9.14 -0.53 11.40
C GLU A 82 -9.31 0.70 10.50
N ILE A 83 -8.73 0.67 9.29
CA ILE A 83 -8.83 1.73 8.28
C ILE A 83 -10.11 1.56 7.45
N THR A 84 -10.52 0.32 7.20
CA THR A 84 -11.76 0.01 6.48
C THR A 84 -12.99 0.44 7.28
N HIS A 85 -12.91 0.46 8.60
CA HIS A 85 -13.96 0.94 9.51
C HIS A 85 -14.00 2.48 9.65
N MET A 86 -13.16 3.24 8.94
CA MET A 86 -13.28 4.70 8.89
C MET A 86 -14.59 5.09 8.18
N THR A 87 -15.33 6.00 8.81
CA THR A 87 -16.76 6.24 8.59
C THR A 87 -17.12 6.86 7.24
N THR A 88 -16.19 7.56 6.57
CA THR A 88 -16.46 8.16 5.25
C THR A 88 -15.29 7.97 4.28
N THR A 89 -15.62 7.77 2.99
CA THR A 89 -14.63 7.68 1.90
C THR A 89 -13.65 8.85 1.90
N SER A 90 -14.14 10.07 2.15
CA SER A 90 -13.33 11.29 2.20
C SER A 90 -12.33 11.31 3.36
N GLU A 91 -12.70 10.80 4.54
CA GLU A 91 -11.79 10.70 5.69
C GLU A 91 -10.70 9.66 5.44
N ARG A 92 -11.07 8.53 4.84
CA ARG A 92 -10.11 7.49 4.44
C ARG A 92 -9.12 8.02 3.40
N ASP A 93 -9.58 8.72 2.37
CA ASP A 93 -8.71 9.28 1.34
C ASP A 93 -7.78 10.36 1.90
N ALA A 94 -8.28 11.23 2.78
CA ALA A 94 -7.46 12.23 3.46
C ALA A 94 -6.41 11.59 4.40
N PHE A 95 -6.73 10.46 5.01
CA PHE A 95 -5.81 9.70 5.85
C PHE A 95 -4.75 8.97 5.02
N LEU A 96 -5.16 8.28 3.96
CA LEU A 96 -4.27 7.64 2.98
C LEU A 96 -3.29 8.65 2.38
N SER A 97 -3.78 9.82 1.96
CA SER A 97 -2.94 10.90 1.42
C SER A 97 -1.84 11.33 2.40
N LYS A 98 -2.12 11.36 3.70
CA LYS A 98 -1.11 11.68 4.74
C LYS A 98 -0.09 10.57 4.91
N ILE A 99 -0.52 9.31 4.93
CA ILE A 99 0.39 8.17 5.02
C ILE A 99 1.31 8.18 3.81
N VAL A 100 0.75 8.28 2.60
CA VAL A 100 1.51 8.35 1.34
C VAL A 100 2.51 9.50 1.37
N THR A 101 2.07 10.69 1.77
CA THR A 101 2.95 11.87 1.88
C THR A 101 4.08 11.63 2.88
N ALA A 102 3.79 11.00 4.02
CA ALA A 102 4.81 10.67 5.03
C ALA A 102 5.79 9.63 4.51
N CYS A 103 5.33 8.57 3.85
CA CYS A 103 6.17 7.55 3.22
C CYS A 103 7.10 8.15 2.16
N ILE A 104 6.59 9.02 1.28
CA ILE A 104 7.42 9.70 0.28
C ILE A 104 8.48 10.55 0.96
N LYS A 105 8.07 11.43 1.90
CA LYS A 105 9.00 12.28 2.64
C LYS A 105 10.09 11.47 3.33
N GLU A 106 9.71 10.39 4.00
CA GLU A 106 10.62 9.54 4.75
C GLU A 106 11.55 8.70 3.85
N PHE A 107 11.06 8.26 2.70
CA PHE A 107 11.85 7.47 1.75
C PHE A 107 12.97 8.30 1.11
N PHE A 108 12.71 9.60 0.84
CA PHE A 108 13.69 10.54 0.29
C PHE A 108 14.42 11.38 1.35
N ARG A 109 14.14 11.18 2.64
CA ARG A 109 14.84 11.85 3.73
C ARG A 109 16.20 11.18 3.94
N GLU A 110 17.19 11.67 3.19
CA GLU A 110 18.63 11.45 3.46
C GLU A 110 19.19 12.57 4.32
#